data_AF-A0A524PFB7-F1
#
_entry.id   AF-A0A524PFB7-F1
#
_cell.length_a   1.000
_cell.length_b   1.000
_cell.length_c   1.000
_cell.angle_alpha   90.00
_cell.angle_beta   90.00
_cell.angle_gamma   90.00
#
_symmetry.space_group_name_H-M   'P 1'
#
loop_
_entity.id
_entity.type
_entity.pdbx_description
1 polymer ?
#
loop_
_entity_poly.entity_id
_entity_poly.type
_entity_poly.pdbx_seq_one_letter_code
_entity_poly.pdbx_strand_id
1 'polypeptide(L)' 'MLDDDAAEYFRGVVYANYEQRGRDFPWRHTTDPYHTLVSEMMLQQTQTSRVANKYQEFVERFPNFESLSRASAAD' A
#
# COMPACT_ATOMS: atom_id res chain seq x y z
N MET A 1 -30.25 2.18 7.86
CA MET A 1 -29.43 2.96 6.91
C MET A 1 -28.73 4.01 7.76
N LEU A 2 -27.41 4.18 7.65
CA LEU A 2 -26.78 5.37 8.23
C LEU A 2 -27.41 6.58 7.55
N ASP A 3 -27.68 7.64 8.29
CA ASP A 3 -28.11 8.89 7.67
C ASP A 3 -26.93 9.49 6.88
N ASP A 4 -27.23 10.15 5.76
CA ASP A 4 -26.21 10.66 4.85
C ASP A 4 -25.34 11.75 5.51
N ASP A 5 -25.91 12.54 6.42
CA ASP A 5 -25.20 13.58 7.18
C ASP A 5 -24.19 12.94 8.17
N ALA A 6 -24.57 11.85 8.84
CA ALA A 6 -23.67 11.09 9.71
C ALA A 6 -22.52 10.44 8.91
N ALA A 7 -22.79 9.94 7.71
CA ALA A 7 -21.75 9.38 6.84
C ALA A 7 -20.78 10.45 6.33
N GLU A 8 -21.27 11.64 5.98
CA GLU A 8 -20.44 12.78 5.60
C GLU A 8 -19.59 13.29 6.76
N TYR A 9 -20.20 13.48 7.93
CA TYR A 9 -19.50 13.85 9.16
C TYR A 9 -18.38 12.86 9.50
N PHE A 10 -18.67 11.56 9.45
CA PHE A 10 -17.67 10.53 9.76
C PHE A 10 -16.50 10.53 8.78
N ARG A 11 -16.76 10.69 7.46
CA ARG A 11 -15.68 10.83 6.46
C ARG A 11 -14.77 12.02 6.77
N GLY A 12 -15.36 13.17 7.13
CA GLY A 12 -14.62 14.36 7.53
C GLY A 12 -13.69 14.11 8.72
N VAL A 13 -14.19 13.44 9.76
CA VAL A 13 -13.40 13.06 10.95
C VAL A 13 -12.25 12.12 10.57
N VAL A 14 -12.50 11.11 9.73
CA VAL A 14 -11.47 10.15 9.31
C VAL A 14 -10.38 10.84 8.49
N TYR A 15 -10.73 11.72 7.55
CA TYR A 15 -9.77 12.45 6.73
C TYR A 15 -8.92 13.43 7.56
N ALA A 16 -9.53 14.22 8.43
CA ALA A 16 -8.80 15.13 9.31
C ALA A 16 -7.81 14.38 10.23
N ASN A 17 -8.22 13.21 10.75
CA ASN A 17 -7.32 12.37 11.54
C ASN A 17 -6.18 11.77 10.70
N TYR A 18 -6.45 11.33 9.46
CA TYR A 18 -5.42 10.81 8.57
C TYR A 18 -4.39 11.88 8.21
N GLU A 19 -4.83 13.12 7.97
CA GLU A 19 -3.92 14.24 7.70
C GLU A 19 -2.96 14.50 8.88
N GLN A 20 -3.45 14.42 10.11
CA GLN A 20 -2.65 14.71 11.31
C GLN A 20 -1.80 13.52 11.80
N ARG A 21 -2.26 12.29 11.58
CA ARG A 21 -1.70 11.07 12.21
C ARG A 21 -1.41 9.95 11.22
N GLY A 22 -1.50 10.22 9.92
CA GLY A 22 -1.22 9.26 8.87
C GLY A 22 0.18 8.69 9.01
N ARG A 23 0.28 7.35 9.02
CA ARG A 23 1.57 6.68 8.99
C ARG A 23 2.19 6.79 7.60
N ASP A 24 3.47 7.06 7.55
CA ASP A 24 4.19 7.18 6.30
C ASP A 24 4.78 5.84 5.85
N PHE A 25 4.50 5.42 4.62
CA PHE A 25 5.00 4.17 4.04
C PHE A 25 5.29 4.36 2.54
N PRO A 26 6.33 3.70 2.00
CA PRO A 26 6.79 3.94 0.63
C PRO A 26 5.71 3.69 -0.44
N TRP A 27 4.88 2.66 -0.27
CA TRP A 27 3.77 2.36 -1.19
C TRP A 27 2.61 3.36 -1.15
N ARG A 28 2.59 4.33 -0.21
CA ARG A 28 1.60 5.42 -0.20
C ARG A 28 1.98 6.60 -1.08
N HIS A 29 3.22 6.64 -1.58
CA HIS A 29 3.77 7.74 -2.40
C HIS A 29 3.77 7.42 -3.90
N THR A 30 2.93 6.48 -4.33
CA THR A 30 2.83 6.07 -5.73
C THR A 30 1.38 5.81 -6.10
N THR A 31 1.04 6.05 -7.36
CA THR A 31 -0.24 5.67 -7.97
C THR A 31 -0.07 4.53 -8.98
N ASP A 32 1.11 3.91 -9.04
CA ASP A 32 1.39 2.80 -9.93
C ASP A 32 0.60 1.55 -9.47
N PRO A 33 -0.25 0.95 -10.33
CA PRO A 33 -1.00 -0.25 -10.00
C PRO A 33 -0.13 -1.46 -9.63
N TYR A 34 1.04 -1.62 -10.24
CA TYR A 34 1.99 -2.69 -9.91
C TYR A 34 2.49 -2.54 -8.47
N HIS A 35 2.97 -1.34 -8.13
CA HIS A 35 3.46 -1.03 -6.80
C HIS A 35 2.38 -1.20 -5.73
N THR A 36 1.15 -0.77 -6.03
CA THR A 36 -0.01 -0.93 -5.14
C THR A 36 -0.31 -2.40 -4.91
N LEU A 37 -0.38 -3.20 -5.99
CA LEU A 37 -0.67 -4.63 -5.89
C LEU A 37 0.40 -5.38 -5.09
N VAL A 38 1.68 -5.09 -5.33
CA VAL A 38 2.79 -5.71 -4.60
C VAL A 38 2.69 -5.40 -3.11
N SER A 39 2.43 -4.14 -2.73
CA SER A 39 2.29 -3.80 -1.31
C SER A 39 1.12 -4.52 -0.66
N GLU A 40 -0.03 -4.60 -1.32
CA GLU A 40 -1.21 -5.29 -0.78
C GLU A 40 -0.95 -6.79 -0.59
N MET A 41 -0.34 -7.45 -1.58
CA MET A 41 0.01 -8.88 -1.49
C MET A 41 0.96 -9.18 -0.33
N MET A 42 1.97 -8.33 -0.10
CA MET A 42 2.89 -8.49 1.03
C MET A 42 2.20 -8.24 2.39
N LEU A 43 1.31 -7.25 2.46
CA LEU A 43 0.63 -6.86 3.70
C LEU A 43 -0.43 -7.86 4.16
N GLN A 44 -0.95 -8.72 3.28
CA GLN A 44 -1.90 -9.77 3.66
C GLN A 44 -1.31 -10.81 4.61
N GLN A 45 -0.03 -11.14 4.48
CA GLN A 45 0.61 -12.24 5.23
C GLN A 45 1.65 -11.76 6.26
N THR A 46 2.09 -10.51 6.20
CA THR A 46 3.26 -10.02 6.95
C THR A 46 2.99 -8.68 7.65
N GLN A 47 3.65 -8.47 8.80
CA GLN A 47 3.59 -7.22 9.55
C GLN A 47 4.16 -6.04 8.75
N THR A 48 3.52 -4.87 8.85
CA THR A 48 3.84 -3.66 8.08
C THR A 48 5.31 -3.23 8.19
N SER A 49 5.92 -3.34 9.37
CA SER A 49 7.33 -2.96 9.58
C SER A 49 8.32 -3.83 8.80
N ARG A 50 7.99 -5.12 8.60
CA ARG A 50 8.81 -6.02 7.77
C ARG A 50 8.61 -5.73 6.28
N VAL A 51 7.36 -5.44 5.88
CA VAL A 51 7.05 -5.06 4.50
C VAL A 51 7.73 -3.75 4.11
N ALA A 52 7.80 -2.77 5.01
CA ALA A 52 8.49 -1.49 4.76
C ALA A 52 9.93 -1.69 4.24
N ASN A 53 10.66 -2.66 4.79
CA ASN A 53 12.02 -2.97 4.36
C ASN A 53 12.05 -3.78 3.05
N LYS A 54 11.21 -4.83 2.93
CA LYS A 54 11.26 -5.77 1.79
C LYS A 54 10.57 -5.27 0.53
N TYR A 55 9.61 -4.37 0.67
CA TYR A 55 8.92 -3.76 -0.46
C TYR A 55 9.90 -3.03 -1.39
N GLN A 56 10.77 -2.18 -0.82
CA GLN A 56 11.69 -1.38 -1.61
C GLN A 56 12.68 -2.27 -2.37
N GLU A 57 13.31 -3.25 -1.71
CA GLU A 57 14.19 -4.22 -2.36
C GLU A 57 13.48 -4.96 -3.51
N PHE A 58 12.21 -5.33 -3.31
CA PHE A 58 11.44 -6.09 -4.29
C PHE A 58 11.11 -5.27 -5.54
N VAL A 59 10.59 -4.04 -5.37
CA VAL A 59 10.22 -3.19 -6.52
C VAL A 59 11.45 -2.60 -7.24
N GLU A 60 12.59 -2.50 -6.56
CA GLU A 60 13.86 -2.18 -7.22
C GLU A 60 14.35 -3.34 -8.10
N ARG A 61 14.21 -4.58 -7.62
CA ARG A 61 14.62 -5.78 -8.38
C ARG A 61 13.65 -6.15 -9.49
N PHE A 62 12.35 -6.01 -9.23
CA PHE A 62 11.27 -6.32 -10.16
C PHE A 62 10.40 -5.06 -10.32
N PRO A 63 10.77 -4.11 -11.19
CA PRO A 63 10.09 -2.82 -11.29
C PRO A 63 8.68 -2.88 -11.92
N ASN A 64 8.32 -3.99 -12.58
CA ASN A 64 7.01 -4.12 -13.22
C ASN A 64 6.61 -5.59 -13.44
N PHE A 65 5.37 -5.80 -13.89
CA PHE A 65 4.83 -7.13 -14.18
C PHE A 65 5.69 -7.96 -15.15
N GLU A 66 6.27 -7.33 -16.18
CA GLU A 66 7.08 -8.01 -17.19
C GLU A 66 8.42 -8.49 -16.61
N SER A 67 9.05 -7.67 -15.75
CA SER A 67 10.29 -8.05 -15.07
C SER A 67 10.06 -9.21 -14.09
N LEU A 68 8.94 -9.17 -13.35
CA LEU A 68 8.59 -10.23 -12.40
C LEU A 68 8.20 -11.52 -13.11
N SER A 69 7.50 -11.44 -14.25
CA SER A 69 7.07 -12.63 -15.00
C SER A 69 8.23 -13.39 -15.65
N ARG A 70 9.37 -12.73 -15.85
CA ARG A 70 10.61 -13.33 -16.37
C ARG A 70 11.53 -13.87 -15.28
N ALA A 71 11.24 -13.59 -14.01
CA ALA A 71 12.03 -14.09 -12.89
C ALA A 71 11.85 -15.60 -12.73
N SER A 72 12.92 -16.27 -12.32
CA SER A 72 12.85 -17.63 -11.81
C SER A 72 12.34 -17.63 -10.37
N ALA A 73 11.81 -18.76 -9.90
CA ALA A 73 11.39 -18.88 -8.50
C ALA A 73 12.57 -18.82 -7.50
N ALA A 74 13.81 -18.94 -7.99
CA ALA A 74 15.03 -18.87 -7.18
C ALA A 74 15.63 -17.46 -7.15
N ASP A 75 15.11 -16.53 -7.94
CA ASP A 75 15.48 -15.11 -7.87
C ASP A 75 15.07 -14.49 -6.54
#